data_AF-A0A354EMK6-F1
#
_entry.id   AF-A0A354EMK6-F1
#
_cell.length_a   1.000
_cell.length_b   1.000
_cell.length_c   1.000
_cell.angle_alpha   90.00
_cell.angle_beta   90.00
_cell.angle_gamma   90.00
#
_symmetry.space_group_name_H-M   'P 1'
#
loop_
_entity.id
_entity.type
_entity.pdbx_description
1 polymer ?
#
loop_
_entity_poly.entity_id
_entity_poly.type
_entity_poly.pdbx_seq_one_letter_code
_entity_poly.pdbx_strand_id
1 'polypeptide(L)'
;MNTHRLRAAVLSMLGVLVLGACGTLPRGTAPIRLADTALSRGVDPRLNLEDAAAREALGAAMDRAVRAHGQASTILAISGGGADGAYGAGVLTGWSERGDRPAFDLVTGVSTGALTAPFAFLGSDWDDELRAAYTGGQTEGLVSWRSLSALTAPSLLSPRILSDLVNTHVTPELL
;
A
#
# COMPACT_ATOMS: atom_id res chain seq x y z
N MET A 1 52.07 -15.94 1.21
CA MET A 1 50.84 -15.63 1.97
C MET A 1 49.88 -16.81 1.81
N ASN A 2 49.44 -17.41 2.92
CA ASN A 2 48.79 -18.73 2.92
C ASN A 2 47.32 -18.62 2.44
N THR A 3 46.97 -19.29 1.34
CA THR A 3 45.65 -19.16 0.66
C THR A 3 44.46 -19.48 1.56
N HIS A 4 44.66 -20.35 2.56
CA HIS A 4 43.67 -20.67 3.59
C HIS A 4 43.35 -19.48 4.51
N ARG A 5 44.36 -18.66 4.87
CA ARG A 5 44.15 -17.46 5.71
C ARG A 5 43.40 -16.37 4.94
N LEU A 6 43.67 -16.24 3.64
CA LEU A 6 42.96 -15.30 2.76
C LEU A 6 41.48 -15.69 2.60
N ARG A 7 41.19 -16.97 2.37
CA ARG A 7 39.81 -17.48 2.25
C ARG A 7 39.00 -17.30 3.54
N ALA A 8 39.61 -17.60 4.69
CA ALA A 8 38.96 -17.41 5.99
C ALA A 8 38.64 -15.93 6.25
N ALA A 9 39.57 -15.02 5.96
CA ALA A 9 39.36 -13.59 6.12
C ALA A 9 38.22 -13.07 5.22
N VAL A 10 38.15 -13.51 3.97
CA VAL A 10 37.07 -13.14 3.04
C VAL A 10 35.72 -13.66 3.52
N LEU A 11 35.63 -14.92 3.98
CA LEU A 11 34.39 -15.50 4.51
C LEU A 11 33.92 -14.79 5.78
N SER A 12 34.82 -14.45 6.70
CA SER A 12 34.49 -13.69 7.90
C SER A 12 34.00 -12.28 7.57
N MET A 13 34.64 -11.59 6.61
CA MET A 13 34.21 -10.25 6.17
C MET A 13 32.84 -10.29 5.51
N LEU A 14 32.55 -11.31 4.69
CA LEU A 14 31.24 -11.51 4.09
C LEU A 14 30.17 -11.80 5.15
N GLY A 15 30.51 -12.60 6.18
CA GLY A 15 29.62 -12.90 7.29
C GLY A 15 29.23 -11.66 8.11
N VAL A 16 30.19 -10.77 8.39
CA VAL A 16 29.93 -9.49 9.08
C VAL A 16 29.03 -8.57 8.24
N LEU A 17 29.24 -8.53 6.92
CA LEU A 17 28.39 -7.74 5.99
C LEU A 17 26.94 -8.25 5.95
N VAL A 18 26.72 -9.57 5.95
CA VAL A 18 25.38 -10.16 5.95
C VAL A 18 24.65 -9.92 7.28
N LEU A 19 25.36 -9.95 8.41
CA LEU A 19 24.77 -9.72 9.73
C LEU A 19 24.43 -8.24 10.01
N GLY A 20 25.06 -7.30 9.31
CA GLY A 20 24.82 -5.85 9.43
C GLY A 20 23.77 -5.26 8.48
N ALA A 21 23.12 -6.08 7.64
CA ALA A 21 22.23 -5.60 6.58
C ALA A 21 20.86 -5.09 7.06
N CYS A 22 20.48 -5.36 8.31
CA CYS A 22 19.22 -4.88 8.90
C CYS A 22 19.42 -3.49 9.54
N GLY A 23 19.16 -2.42 8.77
CA GLY A 23 19.10 -1.06 9.28
C GLY A 23 17.66 -0.59 9.51
N THR A 24 17.32 -0.21 10.74
CA THR A 24 16.05 0.48 11.03
C THR A 24 16.25 1.98 10.87
N LEU A 25 15.48 2.61 9.97
CA LEU A 25 15.44 4.07 9.90
C LEU A 25 14.51 4.61 11.00
N PRO A 26 14.88 5.71 11.68
CA PRO A 26 13.95 6.45 12.52
C PRO A 26 12.73 6.83 11.68
N ARG A 27 11.52 6.54 12.16
CA ARG A 27 10.29 6.98 11.51
C ARG A 27 10.25 8.51 11.58
N GLY A 28 10.20 9.17 10.43
CA GLY A 28 10.08 10.63 10.38
C GLY A 28 8.79 11.09 11.08
N THR A 29 8.83 12.25 11.71
CA THR A 29 7.64 12.93 12.24
C THR A 29 6.90 13.60 11.09
N ALA A 30 6.24 12.81 10.25
CA ALA A 30 5.28 13.36 9.31
C ALA A 30 4.11 13.95 10.13
N PRO A 31 3.64 15.17 9.81
CA PRO A 31 2.44 15.69 10.45
C PRO A 31 1.28 14.73 10.17
N ILE A 32 0.68 14.20 11.23
CA ILE A 32 -0.58 13.45 11.09
C ILE A 32 -1.61 14.48 10.64
N ARG A 33 -2.05 14.41 9.38
CA ARG A 33 -3.22 15.15 8.94
C ARG A 33 -4.44 14.49 9.58
N LEU A 34 -4.82 15.03 10.72
CA LEU A 34 -6.11 14.70 11.34
C LEU A 34 -7.16 15.47 10.51
N ALA A 35 -8.09 14.74 9.91
CA ALA A 35 -9.30 15.37 9.41
C ALA A 35 -10.03 16.00 10.61
N ASP A 36 -10.67 17.16 10.42
CA ASP A 36 -11.45 17.86 11.46
C ASP A 36 -12.76 17.13 11.85
N THR A 37 -12.83 15.83 11.57
CA THR A 37 -13.94 14.94 11.89
C THR A 37 -13.77 14.31 13.26
N ALA A 38 -14.89 14.10 13.95
CA ALA A 38 -14.91 13.36 15.20
C ALA A 38 -14.42 11.92 14.95
N LEU A 39 -13.17 11.65 15.33
CA LEU A 39 -12.62 10.30 15.27
C LEU A 39 -13.39 9.40 16.24
N SER A 40 -14.31 8.60 15.70
CA SER A 40 -14.85 7.47 16.46
C SER A 40 -13.67 6.55 16.77
N ARG A 41 -13.49 6.17 18.04
CA ARG A 41 -12.47 5.21 18.45
C ARG A 41 -12.83 3.86 17.81
N GLY A 42 -12.35 3.62 16.60
CA GLY A 42 -12.54 2.36 15.89
C GLY A 42 -11.81 1.22 16.61
N VAL A 43 -12.23 0.00 16.31
CA VAL A 43 -11.42 -1.20 16.59
C VAL A 43 -10.03 -0.94 16.00
N ASP A 44 -8.95 -1.31 16.71
CA ASP A 44 -7.59 -1.17 16.16
C ASP A 44 -7.59 -1.80 14.76
N PRO A 45 -7.32 -1.02 13.69
CA PRO A 45 -7.37 -1.54 12.33
C PRO A 45 -6.33 -2.65 12.08
N ARG A 46 -5.38 -2.83 13.01
CA ARG A 46 -4.45 -3.95 13.05
C ARG A 46 -5.16 -5.20 13.58
N LEU A 47 -5.97 -5.80 12.73
CA LEU A 47 -6.60 -7.09 13.00
C LEU A 47 -5.65 -8.22 12.58
N ASN A 48 -5.33 -9.12 13.52
CA ASN A 48 -4.71 -10.40 13.18
C ASN A 48 -5.83 -11.41 12.88
N LEU A 49 -6.02 -11.78 11.62
CA LEU A 49 -7.06 -12.74 11.23
C LEU A 49 -6.73 -14.19 11.61
N GLU A 50 -5.50 -14.48 12.05
CA GLU A 50 -5.15 -15.77 12.67
C GLU A 50 -5.74 -15.91 14.08
N ASP A 51 -6.05 -14.79 14.74
CA ASP A 51 -6.78 -14.79 16.00
C ASP A 51 -8.28 -15.01 15.72
N ALA A 52 -8.82 -16.11 16.25
CA ALA A 52 -10.21 -16.49 16.11
C ALA A 52 -11.17 -15.40 16.64
N ALA A 53 -10.82 -14.74 17.75
CA ALA A 53 -11.65 -13.70 18.34
C ALA A 53 -11.67 -12.43 17.46
N ALA A 54 -10.53 -12.05 16.89
CA ALA A 54 -10.45 -10.93 15.97
C ALA A 54 -11.24 -11.19 14.68
N ARG A 55 -11.15 -12.41 14.14
CA ARG A 55 -11.90 -12.82 12.95
C ARG A 55 -13.41 -12.84 13.21
N GLU A 56 -13.85 -13.33 14.36
CA GLU A 56 -15.27 -13.30 14.77
C GLU A 56 -15.78 -11.86 14.95
N ALA A 57 -14.99 -11.01 15.61
CA ALA A 57 -15.33 -9.60 15.78
C ALA A 57 -15.47 -8.86 14.45
N LEU A 58 -14.59 -9.13 13.48
CA LEU A 58 -14.67 -8.57 12.13
C LEU A 58 -15.92 -9.07 11.39
N GLY A 59 -16.18 -10.38 11.41
CA GLY A 59 -17.38 -10.95 10.78
C GLY A 59 -18.66 -10.33 11.35
N ALA A 60 -18.75 -10.20 12.67
CA ALA A 60 -19.89 -9.55 13.32
C ALA A 60 -20.02 -8.06 12.96
N ALA A 61 -18.90 -7.36 12.76
CA ALA A 61 -18.90 -5.97 12.30
C ALA A 61 -19.40 -5.84 10.86
N MET A 62 -18.93 -6.72 9.97
CA MET A 62 -19.39 -6.78 8.58
C MET A 62 -20.89 -7.10 8.51
N ASP A 63 -21.38 -8.08 9.28
CA ASP A 63 -22.80 -8.42 9.30
C ASP A 63 -23.67 -7.26 9.81
N ARG A 64 -23.19 -6.50 10.80
CA ARG A 64 -23.89 -5.29 11.28
C ARG A 64 -23.95 -4.23 10.19
N ALA A 65 -22.86 -4.01 9.46
CA ALA A 65 -22.83 -3.08 8.33
C ALA A 65 -23.83 -3.51 7.25
N VAL A 66 -23.77 -4.77 6.80
CA VAL A 66 -24.70 -5.33 5.81
C VAL A 66 -26.16 -5.15 6.23
N ARG A 67 -26.49 -5.47 7.49
CA ARG A 67 -27.85 -5.32 8.03
C ARG A 67 -28.30 -3.86 8.15
N ALA A 68 -27.39 -2.93 8.44
CA ALA A 68 -27.71 -1.51 8.54
C ALA A 68 -28.04 -0.88 7.19
N HIS A 69 -27.40 -1.34 6.11
CA HIS A 69 -27.60 -0.80 4.75
C HIS A 69 -28.77 -1.45 3.99
N GLY A 70 -29.32 -2.57 4.47
CA GLY A 70 -30.58 -3.15 3.95
C GLY A 70 -30.50 -3.74 2.52
N GLN A 71 -29.32 -3.75 1.90
CA GLN A 71 -29.05 -4.32 0.58
C GLN A 71 -27.86 -5.30 0.65
N ALA A 72 -27.72 -6.16 -0.37
CA ALA A 72 -26.55 -7.02 -0.49
C ALA A 72 -25.29 -6.16 -0.62
N SER A 73 -24.34 -6.32 0.31
CA SER A 73 -23.13 -5.51 0.29
C SER A 73 -22.25 -5.84 -0.91
N THR A 74 -21.86 -4.82 -1.65
CA THR A 74 -20.93 -4.94 -2.76
C THR A 74 -19.51 -4.71 -2.22
N ILE A 75 -18.73 -5.77 -2.14
CA ILE A 75 -17.37 -5.75 -1.58
C ILE A 75 -16.36 -5.91 -2.71
N LEU A 76 -15.35 -5.04 -2.75
CA LEU A 76 -14.21 -5.15 -3.64
C LEU A 76 -12.92 -5.39 -2.85
N ALA A 77 -12.21 -6.47 -3.18
CA ALA A 77 -10.89 -6.77 -2.62
C ALA A 77 -9.84 -6.69 -3.74
N ILE A 78 -8.88 -5.78 -3.57
CA ILE A 78 -7.85 -5.46 -4.56
C ILE A 78 -6.51 -6.00 -4.07
N SER A 79 -5.98 -7.03 -4.73
CA SER A 79 -4.64 -7.53 -4.43
C SER A 79 -3.55 -6.52 -4.78
N GLY A 80 -2.34 -6.74 -4.27
CA GLY A 80 -1.16 -6.05 -4.76
C GLY A 80 -0.81 -6.47 -6.19
N GLY A 81 -0.02 -5.65 -6.89
CA GLY A 81 0.46 -5.93 -8.25
C GLY A 81 1.78 -5.24 -8.60
N GLY A 82 2.40 -4.50 -7.67
CA GLY A 82 3.65 -3.80 -7.92
C GLY A 82 3.54 -2.84 -9.11
N ALA A 83 4.38 -3.05 -10.12
CA ALA A 83 4.40 -2.28 -11.37
C ALA A 83 3.13 -2.45 -12.22
N ASP A 84 2.38 -3.55 -12.04
CA ASP A 84 1.16 -3.85 -12.80
C ASP A 84 -0.10 -3.17 -12.23
N GLY A 85 0.05 -2.26 -11.26
CA GLY A 85 -1.07 -1.51 -10.68
C GLY A 85 -1.95 -0.78 -11.71
N ALA A 86 -1.32 -0.34 -12.82
CA ALA A 86 -2.02 0.31 -13.93
C ALA A 86 -3.07 -0.61 -14.59
N TYR A 87 -2.87 -1.93 -14.59
CA TYR A 87 -3.88 -2.87 -15.07
C TYR A 87 -5.15 -2.80 -14.23
N GLY A 88 -5.01 -2.82 -12.89
CA GLY A 88 -6.14 -2.70 -11.97
C GLY A 88 -6.89 -1.38 -12.12
N ALA A 89 -6.16 -0.28 -12.28
CA ALA A 89 -6.74 1.03 -12.59
C ALA A 89 -7.53 1.02 -13.91
N GLY A 90 -6.96 0.40 -14.95
CA GLY A 90 -7.62 0.24 -16.25
C GLY A 90 -8.90 -0.60 -16.18
N VAL A 91 -8.89 -1.71 -15.42
CA VAL A 91 -10.09 -2.53 -15.20
C VAL A 91 -11.21 -1.71 -14.54
N LEU A 92 -10.89 -0.97 -13.48
CA LEU A 92 -11.89 -0.15 -12.78
C LEU A 92 -12.45 0.97 -13.64
N THR A 93 -11.58 1.64 -14.41
CA THR A 93 -11.99 2.73 -15.28
C THR A 93 -12.83 2.22 -16.46
N GLY A 94 -12.40 1.12 -17.09
CA GLY A 94 -13.18 0.48 -18.15
C GLY A 94 -14.53 -0.08 -17.66
N TRP A 95 -14.63 -0.47 -16.40
CA TRP A 95 -15.91 -0.85 -15.79
C TRP A 95 -16.83 0.38 -15.65
N SER A 96 -16.31 1.53 -15.24
CA SER A 96 -17.08 2.78 -15.24
C SER A 96 -17.50 3.21 -16.64
N GLU A 97 -16.61 3.09 -17.63
CA GLU A 97 -16.91 3.43 -19.03
C GLU A 97 -18.04 2.54 -19.60
N ARG A 98 -18.12 1.28 -19.16
CA ARG A 98 -19.25 0.40 -19.47
C ARG A 98 -20.57 0.83 -18.80
N GLY A 99 -20.52 1.70 -17.80
CA GLY A 99 -21.68 2.33 -17.16
C GLY A 99 -22.36 1.50 -16.08
N ASP A 100 -21.78 0.35 -15.69
CA ASP A 100 -22.38 -0.59 -14.73
C ASP A 100 -21.42 -0.97 -13.58
N ARG A 101 -20.44 -0.11 -13.29
CA ARG A 101 -19.59 -0.28 -12.10
C ARG A 101 -20.44 -0.10 -10.84
N PRO A 102 -20.52 -1.11 -9.95
CA PRO A 102 -21.26 -0.98 -8.71
C PRO A 102 -20.68 0.11 -7.81
N ALA A 103 -21.52 0.73 -6.99
CA ALA A 103 -21.05 1.41 -5.80
C ALA A 103 -20.64 0.36 -4.77
N PHE A 104 -19.42 0.46 -4.24
CA PHE A 104 -18.90 -0.50 -3.27
C PHE A 104 -19.12 0.00 -1.85
N ASP A 105 -19.74 -0.83 -1.01
CA ASP A 105 -19.91 -0.54 0.42
C ASP A 105 -18.60 -0.73 1.19
N LEU A 106 -17.71 -1.57 0.66
CA LEU A 106 -16.41 -1.85 1.23
C LEU A 106 -15.40 -2.10 0.12
N VAL A 107 -14.31 -1.33 0.15
CA VAL A 107 -13.13 -1.61 -0.66
C VAL A 107 -11.94 -1.84 0.25
N THR A 108 -11.22 -2.93 0.01
CA THR A 108 -9.97 -3.23 0.69
C THR A 108 -8.87 -3.51 -0.31
N GLY A 109 -7.62 -3.26 0.05
CA GLY A 109 -6.51 -3.64 -0.78
C GLY A 109 -5.17 -3.75 -0.07
N VAL A 110 -4.22 -4.42 -0.72
CA VAL A 110 -2.87 -4.67 -0.19
C VAL A 110 -1.83 -4.07 -1.14
N SER A 111 -0.79 -3.43 -0.59
CA SER A 111 0.30 -2.83 -1.36
C SER A 111 -0.25 -1.83 -2.38
N THR A 112 0.03 -1.99 -3.67
CA THR A 112 -0.56 -1.21 -4.76
C THR A 112 -2.09 -1.15 -4.68
N GLY A 113 -2.76 -2.26 -4.35
CA GLY A 113 -4.21 -2.28 -4.19
C GLY A 113 -4.73 -1.35 -3.08
N ALA A 114 -3.92 -1.10 -2.05
CA ALA A 114 -4.28 -0.15 -0.99
C ALA A 114 -4.29 1.31 -1.47
N LEU A 115 -3.48 1.64 -2.49
CA LEU A 115 -3.51 2.95 -3.14
C LEU A 115 -4.72 3.08 -4.08
N THR A 116 -5.13 2.00 -4.73
CA THR A 116 -6.32 1.97 -5.60
C THR A 116 -7.64 2.05 -4.81
N ALA A 117 -7.68 1.45 -3.62
CA ALA A 117 -8.90 1.24 -2.87
C ALA A 117 -9.72 2.53 -2.58
N PRO A 118 -9.13 3.66 -2.17
CA PRO A 118 -9.88 4.90 -1.95
C PRO A 118 -10.60 5.40 -3.21
N PHE A 119 -9.93 5.41 -4.35
CA PHE A 119 -10.55 5.86 -5.61
C PHE A 119 -11.68 4.93 -6.05
N ALA A 120 -11.47 3.62 -5.93
CA ALA A 120 -12.50 2.64 -6.24
C ALA A 120 -13.74 2.78 -5.33
N PHE A 121 -13.53 3.14 -4.06
CA PHE A 121 -14.61 3.39 -3.10
C PHE A 121 -15.37 4.69 -3.42
N LEU A 122 -14.66 5.76 -3.78
CA LEU A 122 -15.26 7.07 -4.10
C LEU A 122 -16.03 7.07 -5.41
N GLY A 123 -15.78 6.12 -6.32
CA GLY A 123 -16.59 5.93 -7.52
C GLY A 123 -16.03 6.63 -8.75
N SER A 124 -16.83 6.62 -9.83
CA SER A 124 -16.35 6.92 -11.20
C SER A 124 -15.85 8.35 -11.38
N ASP A 125 -16.30 9.26 -10.52
CA ASP A 125 -15.88 10.66 -10.52
C ASP A 125 -14.38 10.82 -10.21
N TRP A 126 -13.74 9.79 -9.66
CA TRP A 126 -12.31 9.76 -9.30
C TRP A 126 -11.46 8.91 -10.25
N ASP A 127 -12.01 8.49 -11.39
CA ASP A 127 -11.29 7.63 -12.34
C ASP A 127 -10.11 8.35 -13.02
N ASP A 128 -10.19 9.68 -13.16
CA ASP A 128 -9.09 10.48 -13.72
C ASP A 128 -7.90 10.55 -12.76
N GLU A 129 -8.15 10.76 -11.46
CA GLU A 129 -7.15 10.71 -10.39
C GLU A 129 -6.56 9.30 -10.24
N LEU A 130 -7.41 8.27 -10.31
CA LEU A 130 -6.97 6.88 -10.32
C LEU A 130 -6.02 6.61 -11.49
N ARG A 131 -6.38 7.06 -12.70
CA ARG A 131 -5.54 6.90 -13.88
C ARG A 131 -4.23 7.67 -13.74
N ALA A 132 -4.27 8.91 -13.26
CA ALA A 132 -3.09 9.75 -13.05
C ALA A 132 -2.11 9.13 -12.05
N ALA A 133 -2.62 8.57 -10.95
CA ALA A 133 -1.81 7.91 -9.92
C ALA A 133 -0.98 6.74 -10.46
N TYR A 134 -1.46 6.07 -11.52
CA TYR A 134 -0.80 4.89 -12.10
C TYR A 134 -0.09 5.13 -13.43
N THR A 135 -0.40 6.22 -14.15
CA THR A 135 0.14 6.49 -15.49
C THR A 135 1.01 7.74 -15.56
N GLY A 136 1.02 8.58 -14.52
CA GLY A 136 1.70 9.88 -14.50
C GLY A 136 3.24 9.86 -14.47
N GLY A 137 3.91 8.79 -14.94
CA GLY A 137 5.36 8.76 -15.13
C GLY A 137 6.21 8.64 -13.85
N GLN A 138 5.60 8.61 -12.66
CA GLN A 138 6.31 8.49 -11.37
C GLN A 138 7.09 7.16 -11.20
N THR A 139 6.89 6.21 -12.13
CA THR A 139 7.62 4.93 -12.19
C THR A 139 8.97 5.04 -12.91
N GLU A 140 9.26 6.14 -13.63
CA GLU A 140 10.53 6.36 -14.36
C GLU A 140 11.78 6.47 -13.45
N GLY A 141 11.60 6.46 -12.12
CA GLY A 141 12.68 6.42 -11.13
C GLY A 141 12.78 5.15 -10.29
N LEU A 142 11.90 4.14 -10.51
CA LEU A 142 11.83 2.93 -9.67
C LEU A 142 13.15 2.13 -9.69
N VAL A 143 13.82 2.09 -10.84
CA VAL A 143 15.14 1.46 -11.02
C VAL A 143 16.20 2.55 -11.15
N SER A 144 16.36 3.37 -10.12
CA SER A 144 17.51 4.30 -10.06
C SER A 144 18.81 3.53 -9.86
N TRP A 145 19.95 4.13 -10.25
CA TRP A 145 21.35 3.70 -10.07
C TRP A 145 21.74 3.28 -8.62
N ARG A 146 20.79 3.35 -7.67
CA ARG A 146 20.91 2.95 -6.27
C ARG A 146 20.93 1.44 -6.04
N SER A 147 20.74 0.60 -7.05
CA SER A 147 20.94 -0.86 -6.95
C SER A 147 22.37 -1.23 -6.51
N LEU A 148 23.38 -0.41 -6.85
CA LEU A 148 24.75 -0.54 -6.31
C LEU A 148 24.92 -0.02 -4.87
N SER A 149 24.05 0.88 -4.41
CA SER A 149 24.02 1.37 -3.03
C SER A 149 23.19 0.50 -2.08
N ALA A 150 22.65 -0.64 -2.54
CA ALA A 150 21.92 -1.61 -1.72
C ALA A 150 22.73 -2.16 -0.54
N LEU A 151 24.07 -2.06 -0.59
CA LEU A 151 24.97 -2.47 0.49
C LEU A 151 25.02 -1.48 1.66
N THR A 152 24.59 -0.23 1.46
CA THR A 152 24.64 0.83 2.49
C THR A 152 23.30 1.54 2.70
N ALA A 153 22.32 1.28 1.83
CA ALA A 153 20.98 1.83 1.93
C ALA A 153 20.02 0.83 2.60
N PRO A 154 19.09 1.30 3.46
CA PRO A 154 18.15 0.45 4.19
C PRO A 154 16.99 -0.10 3.33
N SER A 155 16.89 0.31 2.05
CA SER A 155 15.88 -0.16 1.11
C SER A 155 16.37 -0.04 -0.33
N LEU A 156 15.96 -0.99 -1.17
CA LEU A 156 16.17 -0.98 -2.62
C LEU A 156 15.35 0.10 -3.33
N LEU A 157 14.20 0.46 -2.75
CA LEU A 157 13.23 1.42 -3.30
C LEU A 157 13.19 2.69 -2.43
N SER A 158 13.07 3.85 -3.07
CA SER A 158 12.92 5.11 -2.34
C SER A 158 11.50 5.27 -1.82
N PRO A 159 11.28 5.56 -0.53
CA PRO A 159 9.94 5.83 0.00
C PRO A 159 9.35 7.16 -0.50
N ARG A 160 10.18 8.05 -1.06
CA ARG A 160 9.75 9.36 -1.54
C ARG A 160 8.70 9.27 -2.64
N ILE A 161 8.88 8.40 -3.63
CA ILE A 161 7.94 8.25 -4.76
C ILE A 161 6.54 7.94 -4.26
N LEU A 162 6.40 6.96 -3.35
CA LEU A 162 5.10 6.62 -2.77
C LEU A 162 4.57 7.75 -1.89
N SER A 163 5.42 8.39 -1.09
CA SER A 163 5.02 9.52 -0.25
C SER A 163 4.50 10.70 -1.09
N ASP A 164 5.15 11.00 -2.21
CA ASP A 164 4.78 12.10 -3.10
C ASP A 164 3.48 11.77 -3.83
N LEU A 165 3.31 10.51 -4.28
CA LEU A 165 2.04 10.00 -4.82
C LEU A 165 0.88 10.19 -3.83
N VAL A 166 1.06 9.72 -2.59
CA VAL A 166 0.04 9.87 -1.54
C VAL A 166 -0.23 11.33 -1.23
N ASN A 167 0.81 12.15 -1.03
CA ASN A 167 0.65 13.58 -0.73
C ASN A 167 -0.01 14.38 -1.86
N THR A 168 0.15 13.94 -3.11
CA THR A 168 -0.45 14.59 -4.28
C THR A 168 -1.94 14.26 -4.40
N HIS A 169 -2.35 13.03 -4.09
CA HIS A 169 -3.72 12.57 -4.35
C HIS A 169 -4.62 12.50 -3.11
N VAL A 170 -4.07 12.48 -1.89
CA VAL A 170 -4.85 12.57 -0.65
C VAL A 170 -5.08 14.04 -0.32
N THR A 171 -6.13 14.61 -0.92
CA THR A 171 -6.55 16.00 -0.74
C THR A 171 -7.63 16.14 0.35
N PRO A 172 -7.95 17.35 0.84
CA PRO A 172 -9.06 17.56 1.76
C PRO A 172 -10.41 17.09 1.20
N GLU A 173 -10.61 17.14 -0.11
CA GLU A 173 -11.83 16.65 -0.77
C GLU A 173 -11.95 15.12 -0.72
N LEU A 174 -10.82 14.42 -0.59
CA LEU A 174 -10.78 12.95 -0.45
C LEU A 174 -11.09 12.49 1.00
N LEU A 175 -10.93 13.37 1.99
CA LEU A 175 -11.04 13.06 3.43
C LEU A 175 -12.40 13.45 4.02
#